data_AF-A0A955JCI9-F1
#
_entry.id   AF-A0A955JCI9-F1
#
_cell.length_a   1.000
_cell.length_b   1.000
_cell.length_c   1.000
_cell.angle_alpha   90.00
_cell.angle_beta   90.00
_cell.angle_gamma   90.00
#
_symmetry.space_group_name_H-M   'P 1'
#
loop_
_entity.id
_entity.type
_entity.pdbx_description
1 polymer ?
#
loop_
_entity_poly.entity_id
_entity_poly.type
_entity_poly.pdbx_seq_one_letter_code
_entity_poly.pdbx_strand_id
1 'polypeptide(L)'
;MKISQSTPANDTDATVTLKIDKKTQAKYPNLRVVLEDPDELFKKQVGGFVHFLREKAVVGLAVGFIIGQQAQGVIKQLVDSFINPWMNLLIGSRLQDRVGRVGGEVFAWGKFIYVFINFVFVILAIYIIMKLFKLDKLDLPKEKNK
;
A
#
# COMPACT_ATOMS: atom_id res chain seq x y z
N MET A 1 6.51 -9.20 -45.53
CA MET A 1 5.85 -8.16 -44.71
C MET A 1 6.95 -7.28 -44.16
N LYS A 2 7.12 -6.05 -44.68
CA LYS A 2 8.18 -5.13 -44.24
C LYS A 2 7.49 -3.91 -43.64
N ILE A 3 7.64 -3.73 -42.33
CA ILE A 3 7.11 -2.61 -41.56
C ILE A 3 8.25 -1.61 -41.42
N SER A 4 8.20 -0.49 -42.13
CA SER A 4 9.13 0.62 -41.91
C SER A 4 8.64 1.43 -40.72
N GLN A 5 9.36 1.37 -39.61
CA GLN A 5 9.18 2.28 -38.48
C GLN A 5 10.01 3.53 -38.74
N SER A 6 9.36 4.68 -38.84
CA SER A 6 10.02 5.98 -38.69
C SER A 6 9.80 6.44 -37.25
N THR A 7 10.88 6.48 -36.47
CA THR A 7 10.91 7.06 -35.12
C THR A 7 10.59 8.56 -35.19
N PRO A 8 9.61 9.10 -34.45
CA PRO A 8 9.43 10.53 -34.32
C PRO A 8 10.14 11.06 -33.06
N ALA A 9 10.74 12.23 -33.20
CA ALA A 9 11.16 13.07 -32.10
C ALA A 9 9.94 13.81 -31.55
N ASN A 10 9.83 13.85 -30.22
CA ASN A 10 8.90 14.64 -29.39
C ASN A 10 7.59 13.95 -28.96
N ASP A 11 7.54 13.62 -27.68
CA ASP A 11 6.58 12.76 -26.99
C ASP A 11 5.34 13.52 -26.51
N THR A 12 4.32 13.73 -27.36
CA THR A 12 2.92 13.84 -26.87
C THR A 12 1.87 13.51 -27.94
N ASP A 13 2.16 13.57 -29.24
CA ASP A 13 1.21 13.19 -30.30
C ASP A 13 1.76 12.04 -31.15
N ALA A 14 1.73 10.83 -30.61
CA ALA A 14 2.06 9.62 -31.36
C ALA A 14 0.95 9.26 -32.36
N THR A 15 0.80 10.03 -33.43
CA THR A 15 -0.07 9.65 -34.55
C THR A 15 0.60 8.54 -35.36
N VAL A 16 0.34 7.28 -35.01
CA VAL A 16 0.84 6.11 -35.73
C VAL A 16 0.15 6.04 -37.10
N THR A 17 0.74 6.68 -38.11
CA THR A 17 0.18 6.69 -39.48
C THR A 17 0.55 5.40 -40.21
N LEU A 18 -0.33 4.41 -40.16
CA LEU A 18 -0.16 3.13 -40.86
C LEU A 18 -0.45 3.30 -42.36
N LYS A 19 0.59 3.34 -43.19
CA LYS A 19 0.44 3.32 -44.66
C LYS A 19 0.15 1.88 -45.12
N ILE A 20 -1.09 1.61 -45.53
CA ILE A 20 -1.48 0.30 -46.08
C ILE A 20 -1.02 0.20 -47.55
N ASP A 21 -0.33 -0.88 -47.89
CA ASP A 21 0.10 -1.19 -49.26
C ASP A 21 -1.12 -1.38 -50.17
N LYS A 22 -1.08 -0.79 -51.38
CA LYS A 22 -2.19 -0.83 -52.36
C LYS A 22 -2.69 -2.24 -52.68
N LYS A 23 -1.83 -3.27 -52.60
CA LYS A 23 -2.23 -4.67 -52.84
C LYS A 23 -3.05 -5.27 -51.69
N THR A 24 -2.86 -4.75 -50.47
CA THR A 24 -3.57 -5.22 -49.27
C THR A 24 -4.98 -4.63 -49.21
N GLN A 25 -5.15 -3.39 -49.64
CA GLN A 25 -6.45 -2.71 -49.70
C GLN A 25 -7.36 -3.31 -50.80
N ALA A 26 -6.79 -3.73 -51.94
CA ALA A 26 -7.53 -4.40 -53.01
C ALA A 26 -8.00 -5.81 -52.66
N LYS A 27 -7.27 -6.52 -51.78
CA LYS A 27 -7.60 -7.89 -51.35
C LYS A 27 -8.71 -7.91 -50.28
N TYR A 28 -8.88 -6.81 -49.55
CA TYR A 28 -9.90 -6.70 -48.52
C TYR A 28 -10.65 -5.35 -48.65
N PRO A 29 -11.68 -5.30 -49.50
CA PRO A 29 -12.37 -4.06 -49.87
C PRO A 29 -13.22 -3.44 -48.74
N ASN A 30 -13.39 -4.13 -47.62
CA ASN A 30 -14.29 -3.72 -46.53
C ASN A 30 -13.59 -3.45 -45.18
N LEU A 31 -12.27 -3.17 -45.16
CA LEU A 31 -11.60 -2.80 -43.90
C LEU A 31 -11.99 -1.38 -43.47
N ARG A 32 -12.74 -1.29 -42.37
CA ARG A 32 -12.88 -0.04 -41.61
C ARG A 32 -11.76 0.00 -40.57
N VAL A 33 -10.86 0.97 -40.68
CA VAL A 33 -9.85 1.24 -39.66
C VAL A 33 -10.57 2.02 -38.55
N VAL A 34 -11.01 1.32 -37.51
CA VAL A 34 -11.56 1.95 -36.30
C VAL A 34 -10.37 2.47 -35.51
N LEU A 35 -10.08 3.76 -35.67
CA LEU A 35 -9.17 4.46 -34.77
C LEU A 35 -9.95 4.67 -33.48
N GLU A 36 -9.83 3.75 -32.53
CA GLU A 36 -10.37 3.96 -31.19
C GLU A 36 -9.53 5.08 -30.58
N ASP A 37 -10.17 6.20 -30.25
CA ASP A 37 -9.47 7.37 -29.70
C ASP A 37 -8.66 6.90 -28.47
N PRO A 38 -7.40 7.35 -28.31
CA PRO A 38 -6.54 6.87 -27.23
C PRO A 38 -7.21 7.03 -25.85
N ASP A 39 -8.01 8.09 -25.67
CA ASP A 39 -8.79 8.35 -24.46
C ASP A 39 -9.88 7.30 -24.18
N GLU A 40 -10.49 6.72 -25.22
CA GLU A 40 -11.47 5.63 -25.09
C GLU A 40 -10.79 4.33 -24.66
N LEU A 41 -9.60 4.03 -25.20
CA LEU A 41 -8.81 2.88 -24.80
C LEU A 41 -8.36 2.98 -23.34
N PHE A 42 -7.91 4.16 -22.91
CA PHE A 42 -7.58 4.42 -21.50
C PHE A 42 -8.81 4.26 -20.60
N LYS A 43 -9.96 4.84 -20.96
CA LYS A 43 -11.20 4.68 -20.18
C LYS A 43 -11.65 3.23 -20.08
N LYS A 44 -11.51 2.44 -21.14
CA LYS A 44 -11.85 1.01 -21.19
C LYS A 44 -10.92 0.18 -20.31
N GLN A 45 -9.62 0.46 -20.35
CA GLN A 45 -8.62 -0.20 -19.50
C GLN A 45 -8.77 0.19 -18.02
N VAL A 46 -8.91 1.48 -17.71
CA VAL A 46 -9.14 1.97 -16.35
C VAL A 46 -10.47 1.46 -15.81
N GLY A 47 -11.53 1.47 -16.63
CA GLY A 47 -12.82 0.90 -16.29
C GLY A 47 -12.75 -0.59 -15.97
N GLY A 48 -12.06 -1.38 -16.81
CA GLY A 48 -11.84 -2.80 -16.57
C GLY A 48 -11.02 -3.07 -15.31
N PHE A 49 -10.02 -2.24 -15.03
CA PHE A 49 -9.23 -2.35 -13.80
C PHE A 49 -10.01 -1.97 -12.55
N VAL A 50 -10.78 -0.87 -12.59
CA VAL A 50 -11.67 -0.47 -11.48
C VAL A 50 -12.72 -1.55 -11.21
N HIS A 51 -13.25 -2.18 -12.27
CA HIS A 51 -14.16 -3.31 -12.13
C HIS A 51 -13.48 -4.51 -11.45
N PHE A 52 -12.27 -4.88 -11.87
CA PHE A 52 -11.47 -5.94 -11.24
C PHE A 52 -11.19 -5.67 -9.76
N LEU A 53 -10.76 -4.46 -9.40
CA LEU A 53 -10.47 -4.11 -8.00
C LEU A 53 -11.71 -4.20 -7.11
N ARG A 54 -12.88 -3.83 -7.66
CA ARG A 54 -14.17 -3.95 -6.99
C ARG A 54 -14.57 -5.42 -6.83
N GLU A 55 -14.43 -6.21 -7.88
CA GLU A 55 -14.81 -7.64 -7.89
C GLU A 55 -13.93 -8.48 -6.95
N LYS A 56 -12.65 -8.12 -6.81
CA LYS A 56 -11.70 -8.82 -5.92
C LYS A 56 -11.64 -8.25 -4.50
N ALA A 57 -12.56 -7.37 -4.11
CA ALA A 57 -12.61 -6.72 -2.80
C ALA A 57 -11.30 -5.98 -2.39
N VAL A 58 -10.42 -5.68 -3.34
CA VAL A 58 -9.09 -5.08 -3.09
C VAL A 58 -9.22 -3.65 -2.57
N VAL A 59 -10.26 -2.92 -3.00
CA VAL A 59 -10.52 -1.55 -2.55
C VAL A 59 -10.71 -1.48 -1.03
N GLY A 60 -11.47 -2.42 -0.45
CA GLY A 60 -11.70 -2.47 1.00
C GLY A 60 -10.42 -2.79 1.77
N LEU A 61 -9.62 -3.72 1.26
CA LEU A 61 -8.32 -4.07 1.85
C LEU A 61 -7.34 -2.89 1.80
N ALA A 62 -7.28 -2.17 0.68
CA ALA A 62 -6.39 -1.03 0.51
C ALA A 62 -6.73 0.11 1.49
N VAL A 63 -8.02 0.45 1.61
CA VAL A 63 -8.47 1.49 2.55
C VAL A 63 -8.20 1.06 4.00
N GLY A 64 -8.53 -0.18 4.36
CA GLY A 64 -8.26 -0.73 5.69
C GLY A 64 -6.77 -0.72 6.03
N PHE A 65 -5.90 -1.07 5.07
CA PHE A 65 -4.45 -1.04 5.25
C PHE A 65 -3.92 0.38 5.49
N ILE A 66 -4.36 1.36 4.71
CA ILE A 66 -3.91 2.76 4.87
C ILE A 66 -4.34 3.30 6.23
N ILE A 67 -5.59 3.07 6.64
CA ILE A 67 -6.07 3.48 7.96
C ILE A 67 -5.29 2.75 9.07
N GLY A 68 -5.03 1.46 8.90
CA GLY A 68 -4.22 0.66 9.82
C GLY A 68 -2.80 1.21 9.99
N GLN A 69 -2.15 1.62 8.89
CA GLN A 69 -0.82 2.23 8.92
C GLN A 69 -0.81 3.56 9.68
N GLN A 70 -1.80 4.42 9.45
CA GLN A 70 -1.91 5.68 10.19
C GLN A 70 -2.17 5.45 11.68
N ALA A 71 -3.04 4.49 12.03
CA ALA A 71 -3.30 4.11 13.41
C ALA A 71 -2.04 3.55 14.09
N GLN A 72 -1.27 2.70 13.39
CA GLN A 72 0.03 2.20 13.86
C GLN A 72 0.99 3.37 14.13
N GLY A 73 1.02 4.38 13.26
CA GLY A 73 1.82 5.60 13.45
C GLY A 73 1.48 6.34 14.74
N VAL A 74 0.19 6.53 15.03
CA VAL A 74 -0.27 7.18 16.28
C VAL A 74 0.14 6.37 17.51
N ILE A 75 -0.05 5.05 17.49
CA ILE A 75 0.33 4.16 18.59
C ILE A 75 1.84 4.23 18.82
N LYS A 76 2.62 4.17 17.76
CA LYS A 76 4.08 4.27 17.84
C LYS A 76 4.51 5.61 18.42
N GLN A 77 3.92 6.72 17.96
CA GLN A 77 4.23 8.05 18.50
C GLN A 77 3.89 8.15 19.99
N LEU A 78 2.77 7.57 20.43
CA LEU A 78 2.38 7.52 21.84
C LEU A 78 3.43 6.77 22.66
N VAL A 79 3.84 5.59 22.20
CA VAL A 79 4.88 4.80 22.86
C VAL A 79 6.22 5.55 22.87
N ASP A 80 6.61 6.14 21.74
CA ASP A 80 7.87 6.86 21.65
C ASP A 80 7.89 8.14 22.53
N SER A 81 6.74 8.79 22.71
CA SER A 81 6.64 10.03 23.49
C SER A 81 6.42 9.80 24.98
N PHE A 82 5.74 8.72 25.37
CA PHE A 82 5.32 8.47 26.75
C PHE A 82 5.91 7.21 27.36
N ILE A 83 6.41 6.25 26.60
CA ILE A 83 7.00 5.03 27.14
C ILE A 83 8.52 5.11 27.07
N ASN A 84 9.10 5.53 25.94
CA ASN A 84 10.56 5.60 25.81
C ASN A 84 11.22 6.48 26.89
N PRO A 85 10.67 7.64 27.30
CA PRO A 85 11.25 8.41 28.40
C PRO A 85 11.28 7.64 29.72
N TRP A 86 10.20 6.91 30.03
CA TRP A 86 10.11 6.12 31.25
C TRP A 86 11.00 4.87 31.19
N MET A 87 11.08 4.21 30.04
CA MET A 87 12.03 3.12 29.83
C MET A 87 13.47 3.60 29.98
N ASN A 88 13.81 4.75 29.41
CA ASN A 88 15.15 5.32 29.53
C ASN A 88 15.47 5.71 30.98
N LEU A 89 14.47 6.15 31.75
CA LEU A 89 14.62 6.47 33.17
C LEU A 89 14.79 5.22 34.05
N LEU A 90 14.02 4.15 33.80
CA LEU A 90 13.99 2.94 34.62
C LEU A 90 15.11 1.96 34.30
N ILE A 91 15.44 1.79 33.02
CA ILE A 91 16.37 0.76 32.52
C ILE A 91 17.73 1.38 32.16
N GLY A 92 17.76 2.68 31.85
CA GLY A 92 18.94 3.37 31.34
C GLY A 92 19.24 3.03 29.88
N SER A 93 19.66 4.03 29.09
CA SER A 93 20.06 3.87 27.67
C SER A 93 21.11 2.77 27.45
N ARG A 94 21.90 2.46 28.48
CA ARG A 94 23.03 1.53 28.43
C ARG A 94 22.65 0.06 28.25
N LEU A 95 21.36 -0.32 28.39
CA LEU A 95 20.94 -1.70 28.16
C LEU A 95 21.02 -2.06 26.67
N GLN A 96 20.73 -1.11 25.76
CA GLN A 96 20.83 -1.33 24.32
C GLN A 96 22.27 -1.58 23.86
N ASP A 97 23.24 -0.95 24.53
CA ASP A 97 24.67 -1.04 24.23
C ASP A 97 25.30 -2.33 24.77
N ARG A 98 24.55 -3.15 25.51
CA ARG A 98 25.06 -4.43 26.01
C ARG A 98 25.17 -5.43 24.87
N VAL A 99 26.42 -5.70 24.52
CA VAL A 99 26.83 -6.73 23.60
C VAL A 99 27.53 -7.86 24.38
N GLY A 100 27.15 -9.09 24.10
CA GLY A 100 27.87 -10.29 24.52
C GLY A 100 28.83 -10.68 23.41
N ARG A 101 30.05 -11.12 23.73
CA ARG A 101 30.96 -11.69 22.74
C ARG A 101 31.06 -13.18 22.98
N VAL A 102 30.72 -13.97 21.97
CA VAL A 102 30.87 -15.44 22.00
C VAL A 102 31.65 -15.82 20.74
N GLY A 103 32.80 -16.47 20.91
CA GLY A 103 33.62 -16.93 19.77
C GLY A 103 34.21 -15.83 18.88
N GLY A 104 34.20 -14.56 19.32
CA GLY A 104 34.68 -13.41 18.52
C GLY A 104 33.56 -12.65 17.80
N GLU A 105 32.34 -13.18 17.74
CA GLU A 105 31.17 -12.48 17.22
C GLU A 105 30.46 -11.64 18.30
N VAL A 106 29.94 -10.49 17.88
CA VAL A 106 29.27 -9.51 18.75
C VAL A 106 27.76 -9.76 18.70
N PHE A 107 27.20 -10.30 19.78
CA PHE A 107 25.76 -10.50 19.95
C PHE A 107 25.16 -9.32 20.73
N ALA A 108 24.43 -8.45 20.04
CA ALA A 108 23.75 -7.29 20.63
C ALA A 108 22.41 -7.69 21.31
N TRP A 109 22.47 -8.56 22.32
CA TRP A 109 21.30 -9.04 23.07
C TRP A 109 20.55 -7.90 23.77
N GLY A 110 21.25 -6.85 24.18
CA GLY A 110 20.66 -5.66 24.79
C GLY A 110 19.58 -4.99 23.93
N LYS A 111 19.82 -4.88 22.62
CA LYS A 111 18.86 -4.31 21.66
C LYS A 111 17.60 -5.19 21.52
N PHE A 112 17.76 -6.51 21.57
CA PHE A 112 16.63 -7.43 21.48
C PHE A 112 15.68 -7.29 22.68
N ILE A 113 16.22 -7.29 23.89
CA ILE A 113 15.41 -7.10 25.11
C ILE A 113 14.75 -5.73 25.14
N TYR A 114 15.44 -4.69 24.68
CA TYR A 114 14.84 -3.37 24.56
C TYR A 114 13.61 -3.38 23.63
N VAL A 115 13.73 -3.98 22.43
CA VAL A 115 12.60 -4.09 21.49
C VAL A 115 11.49 -4.96 22.07
N PHE A 116 11.82 -6.03 22.78
CA PHE A 116 10.84 -6.90 23.43
C PHE A 116 10.04 -6.18 24.52
N ILE A 117 10.71 -5.40 25.37
CA ILE A 117 10.04 -4.59 26.40
C ILE A 117 9.15 -3.53 25.73
N ASN A 118 9.67 -2.85 24.69
CA ASN A 118 8.89 -1.89 23.92
C ASN A 118 7.61 -2.51 23.33
N PHE A 119 7.70 -3.73 22.81
CA PHE A 119 6.55 -4.47 22.29
C PHE A 119 5.47 -4.70 23.36
N VAL A 120 5.84 -5.06 24.59
CA VAL A 120 4.90 -5.21 25.71
C VAL A 120 4.17 -3.89 25.98
N PHE A 121 4.86 -2.76 25.92
CA PHE A 121 4.24 -1.45 26.09
C PHE A 121 3.30 -1.05 24.95
N VAL A 122 3.61 -1.43 23.71
CA VAL A 122 2.70 -1.23 22.56
C VAL A 122 1.38 -1.98 22.79
N ILE A 123 1.45 -3.24 23.25
CA ILE A 123 0.25 -4.01 23.62
C ILE A 123 -0.54 -3.30 24.73
N LEU A 124 0.16 -2.81 25.76
CA LEU A 124 -0.48 -2.07 26.86
C LEU A 124 -1.15 -0.77 26.37
N ALA A 125 -0.49 -0.02 25.49
CA ALA A 125 -1.04 1.20 24.90
C ALA A 125 -2.32 0.90 24.10
N ILE A 126 -2.32 -0.17 23.29
CA ILE A 126 -3.50 -0.61 22.55
C ILE A 126 -4.64 -0.96 23.52
N TYR A 127 -4.35 -1.68 24.60
CA TYR A 127 -5.35 -2.01 25.62
C TYR A 127 -5.98 -0.75 26.24
N ILE A 128 -5.16 0.24 26.61
CA ILE A 128 -5.65 1.49 27.19
C ILE A 128 -6.54 2.24 26.21
N ILE A 129 -6.14 2.33 24.93
CA ILE A 129 -6.95 2.98 23.88
C ILE A 129 -8.28 2.26 23.70
N MET A 130 -8.28 0.93 23.54
CA MET A 130 -9.51 0.14 23.38
C MET A 130 -10.47 0.34 24.57
N LYS A 131 -9.91 0.38 25.79
CA LYS A 131 -10.68 0.62 27.03
C LYS A 131 -11.20 2.06 27.13
N LEU A 132 -10.42 3.05 26.71
CA LEU A 132 -10.80 4.47 26.75
C LEU A 132 -11.91 4.78 25.74
N PHE A 133 -11.82 4.19 24.54
CA PHE A 133 -12.81 4.36 23.48
C PHE A 133 -14.14 3.65 23.77
N LYS A 134 -14.25 2.84 24.84
CA LYS A 134 -15.51 2.22 25.32
C LYS A 134 -16.41 1.72 24.19
N LEU A 135 -15.84 1.06 23.17
CA LEU A 135 -16.64 0.46 22.10
C LEU A 135 -17.62 -0.60 22.63
N ASP A 136 -17.41 -1.08 23.86
CA ASP A 136 -18.35 -1.89 24.66
C ASP A 136 -19.73 -1.21 24.88
N LYS A 137 -19.87 0.09 24.61
CA LYS A 137 -21.14 0.84 24.79
C LYS A 137 -21.77 1.33 23.50
N LEU A 138 -21.19 1.00 22.35
CA LEU A 138 -21.74 1.30 21.02
C LEU A 138 -22.47 0.10 20.41
N ASP A 139 -22.98 -0.81 21.24
CA ASP A 139 -24.08 -1.68 20.84
C ASP A 139 -25.32 -0.81 20.65
N LEU A 140 -25.56 -0.38 19.41
CA LEU A 140 -26.89 0.09 19.03
C LEU A 140 -27.86 -1.08 19.31
N PRO A 141 -28.97 -0.86 20.04
CA PRO A 141 -29.99 -1.89 20.16
C PRO A 141 -30.39 -2.29 18.75
N LYS A 142 -30.21 -3.59 18.43
CA LYS A 142 -30.68 -4.16 17.17
C LYS A 142 -32.16 -3.84 17.06
N GLU A 143 -32.53 -2.92 16.17
CA GLU A 143 -33.92 -2.78 15.78
C GLU A 143 -34.35 -4.11 15.18
N LYS A 144 -35.15 -4.85 15.97
CA LYS A 144 -36.00 -5.91 15.46
C LYS A 144 -37.00 -5.24 14.52
N ASN A 145 -36.68 -5.19 13.23
CA ASN A 145 -37.71 -5.00 12.22
C ASN A 145 -38.66 -6.19 12.29
N LYS A 146 -39.92 -5.89 12.59
CA LYS A 146 -41.06 -6.80 12.68
C LYS A 146 -41.79 -6.82 11.34
#